data_AF-A0A2P2C1X7-F1
#
_entry.id   AF-A0A2P2C1X7-F1
#
_cell.length_a   1.000
_cell.length_b   1.000
_cell.length_c   1.000
_cell.angle_alpha   90.00
_cell.angle_beta   90.00
_cell.angle_gamma   90.00
#
_symmetry.space_group_name_H-M   'P 1'
#
loop_
_entity.id
_entity.type
_entity.pdbx_description
1 polymer ?
#
loop_
_entity_poly.entity_id
_entity_poly.type
_entity_poly.pdbx_seq_one_letter_code
_entity_poly.pdbx_strand_id
1 'polypeptide(L)'
;MPVWEWLVDAIGLALILTGCYGIALIVRRRVLSRHGGTFELSHRARSSATGRGWLLGIGRYSGESLEWFRIFSLSPRPKRVWLRFDLEYAGRRSPTQGEQVSLFAGSTIVTCSTAAGEVELAMSESSLMGFQSWLEAMPPGSRGVRPGDNPGTV
;
A
#
# COMPACT_ATOMS: atom_id res chain seq x y z
N MET A 1 -40.21 15.41 -33.86
CA MET A 1 -38.86 15.54 -33.28
C MET A 1 -37.90 14.75 -34.15
N PRO A 2 -36.98 15.40 -34.87
CA PRO A 2 -36.08 14.72 -35.78
C PRO A 2 -35.03 13.90 -35.01
N VAL A 3 -34.75 12.69 -35.49
CA VAL A 3 -33.85 11.70 -34.86
C VAL A 3 -32.40 12.19 -34.69
N TRP A 4 -32.00 13.24 -35.40
CA TRP A 4 -30.64 13.79 -35.32
C TRP A 4 -30.41 14.57 -34.00
N GLU A 5 -31.45 15.21 -33.44
CA GLU A 5 -31.36 15.93 -32.16
C GLU A 5 -31.03 14.96 -31.02
N TRP A 6 -31.70 13.81 -31.00
CA TRP A 6 -31.42 12.73 -30.05
C TRP A 6 -29.99 12.17 -30.18
N LEU A 7 -29.46 12.11 -31.40
CA LEU A 7 -28.08 11.67 -31.65
C LEU A 7 -27.07 12.68 -31.09
N VAL A 8 -27.28 13.97 -31.30
CA VAL A 8 -26.40 15.02 -30.78
C VAL A 8 -26.45 15.07 -29.25
N ASP A 9 -27.63 14.98 -28.66
CA ASP A 9 -27.80 14.96 -27.20
C ASP A 9 -27.14 13.71 -26.58
N ALA A 10 -27.28 12.54 -27.22
CA ALA A 10 -26.64 11.31 -26.75
C ALA A 10 -25.11 11.39 -26.83
N ILE A 11 -24.55 11.97 -27.90
CA ILE A 11 -23.10 12.17 -28.05
C ILE A 11 -22.59 13.18 -27.02
N GLY A 12 -23.30 14.29 -26.82
CA GLY A 12 -22.98 15.29 -25.81
C GLY A 12 -22.97 14.69 -24.41
N LEU A 13 -23.99 13.91 -24.06
CA LEU A 13 -24.06 13.22 -22.78
C LEU A 13 -22.92 12.20 -22.61
N ALA A 14 -22.60 11.42 -23.64
CA ALA A 14 -21.50 10.46 -23.60
C ALA A 14 -20.14 11.14 -23.39
N LEU A 15 -19.90 12.27 -24.05
CA LEU A 15 -18.68 13.07 -23.85
C LEU A 15 -18.61 13.65 -22.43
N ILE A 16 -19.71 14.18 -21.91
CA ILE A 16 -19.79 14.70 -20.53
C ILE A 16 -19.51 13.58 -19.53
N LEU A 17 -20.16 12.42 -19.67
CA LEU A 17 -19.96 11.28 -18.79
C LEU A 17 -18.52 10.78 -18.83
N THR A 18 -17.90 10.74 -20.00
CA THR A 18 -16.49 10.35 -20.17
C THR A 18 -15.56 11.35 -19.49
N GLY A 19 -15.80 12.65 -19.67
CA GLY A 19 -15.04 13.72 -19.01
C GLY A 19 -15.18 13.68 -17.48
N CYS A 20 -16.42 13.57 -16.98
CA CYS A 20 -16.71 13.43 -15.55
C CYS A 20 -16.04 12.18 -14.96
N TYR A 21 -16.07 11.05 -15.67
CA TYR A 21 -15.39 9.84 -15.25
C TYR A 21 -13.88 10.04 -15.16
N GLY A 22 -13.27 10.67 -16.16
CA GLY A 22 -11.84 11.02 -16.14
C GLY A 22 -11.46 11.94 -14.97
N ILE A 23 -12.25 13.00 -14.75
CA ILE A 23 -12.04 13.93 -13.63
C ILE A 23 -12.22 13.21 -12.29
N ALA A 24 -13.24 12.37 -12.14
CA ALA A 24 -13.46 11.59 -10.92
C ALA A 24 -12.29 10.65 -10.63
N LEU A 25 -11.71 10.02 -11.66
CA LEU A 25 -10.50 9.20 -11.51
C LEU A 25 -9.29 10.02 -11.08
N ILE A 26 -9.09 11.21 -11.65
CA ILE A 26 -7.98 12.11 -11.28
C ILE A 26 -8.16 12.63 -9.86
N VAL A 27 -9.35 13.07 -9.49
CA VAL A 27 -9.68 13.54 -8.14
C VAL A 27 -9.49 12.40 -7.15
N ARG A 28 -9.97 11.19 -7.44
CA ARG A 28 -9.76 10.01 -6.60
C ARG A 28 -8.28 9.68 -6.45
N ARG A 29 -7.51 9.71 -7.53
CA ARG A 29 -6.05 9.52 -7.51
C ARG A 29 -5.37 10.59 -6.67
N ARG A 30 -5.81 11.84 -6.78
CA ARG A 30 -5.29 12.96 -5.97
C ARG A 30 -5.71 12.89 -4.51
N VAL A 31 -6.91 12.44 -4.19
CA VAL A 31 -7.36 12.22 -2.81
C VAL A 31 -6.55 11.09 -2.19
N LEU A 32 -6.24 10.03 -2.96
CA LEU A 32 -5.37 8.95 -2.51
C LEU A 32 -3.93 9.43 -2.28
N SER A 33 -3.40 10.32 -3.13
CA SER A 33 -2.06 10.90 -2.95
C SER A 33 -2.01 12.00 -1.87
N ARG A 34 -3.12 12.70 -1.61
CA ARG A 34 -3.18 13.82 -0.65
C ARG A 34 -3.14 13.39 0.81
N HIS A 35 -3.37 12.13 1.12
CA HIS A 35 -3.23 11.62 2.50
C HIS A 35 -1.79 11.22 2.86
N GLY A 36 -0.78 11.60 2.07
CA GLY A 36 0.62 11.69 2.52
C GLY A 36 1.34 10.39 2.91
N GLY A 37 0.70 9.22 2.76
CA GLY A 37 1.26 7.94 3.20
C GLY A 37 1.70 7.01 2.08
N THR A 38 1.67 7.44 0.81
CA THR A 38 1.98 6.57 -0.34
C THR A 38 3.47 6.59 -0.67
N PHE A 39 4.11 5.42 -0.67
CA PHE A 39 5.52 5.23 -1.01
C PHE A 39 5.71 4.05 -1.96
N GLU A 40 6.82 4.03 -2.70
CA GLU A 40 7.14 2.92 -3.60
C GLU A 40 7.46 1.68 -2.78
N LEU A 41 6.62 0.65 -2.94
CA LEU A 41 6.72 -0.60 -2.19
C LEU A 41 6.54 -1.76 -3.16
N SER A 42 7.59 -2.52 -3.38
CA SER A 42 7.57 -3.72 -4.19
C SER A 42 7.50 -4.94 -3.27
N HIS A 43 6.56 -5.85 -3.53
CA HIS A 43 6.36 -7.05 -2.71
C HIS A 43 6.77 -8.30 -3.48
N ARG A 44 7.51 -9.20 -2.83
CA ARG A 44 7.87 -10.49 -3.43
C ARG A 44 6.74 -11.49 -3.26
N ALA A 45 6.03 -11.81 -4.35
CA ALA A 45 4.89 -12.74 -4.31
C ALA A 45 5.29 -14.22 -4.24
N ARG A 46 6.54 -14.55 -4.57
CA ARG A 46 7.04 -15.93 -4.51
C ARG A 46 8.55 -15.91 -4.27
N SER A 47 9.00 -16.68 -3.29
CA SER A 47 10.43 -17.01 -3.10
C SER A 47 10.88 -17.97 -4.21
N SER A 48 10.87 -17.50 -5.46
CA SER A 48 11.55 -18.19 -6.55
C SER A 48 13.01 -17.76 -6.51
N ALA A 49 13.93 -18.73 -6.43
CA ALA A 49 15.39 -18.55 -6.36
C ALA A 49 16.01 -17.77 -7.55
N THR A 50 15.19 -17.29 -8.49
CA THR A 50 15.60 -16.72 -9.78
C THR A 50 15.48 -15.19 -9.85
N GLY A 51 15.18 -14.50 -8.75
CA GLY A 51 15.02 -13.03 -8.74
C GLY A 51 13.78 -12.50 -9.51
N ARG A 52 13.04 -13.37 -10.21
CA ARG A 52 11.78 -13.05 -10.91
C ARG A 52 10.58 -13.37 -10.03
N GLY A 53 10.26 -12.47 -9.10
CA GLY A 53 9.09 -12.62 -8.22
C GLY A 53 8.58 -11.32 -7.61
N TRP A 54 9.19 -10.19 -7.99
CA TRP A 54 8.89 -8.87 -7.47
C TRP A 54 7.69 -8.28 -8.19
N LEU A 55 6.69 -7.87 -7.41
CA LEU A 55 5.56 -7.11 -7.89
C LEU A 55 5.77 -5.65 -7.52
N LEU A 56 5.95 -4.78 -8.52
CA LEU A 56 6.00 -3.34 -8.30
C LEU A 56 4.65 -2.82 -7.84
N GLY A 57 4.67 -2.02 -6.79
CA GLY A 57 3.49 -1.43 -6.21
C GLY A 57 3.77 -0.15 -5.43
N ILE A 58 2.71 0.35 -4.81
CA ILE A 58 2.71 1.51 -3.93
C ILE A 58 2.17 1.02 -2.59
N GLY A 59 2.94 1.22 -1.53
CA GLY A 59 2.52 1.05 -0.15
C GLY A 59 1.81 2.30 0.34
N ARG A 60 0.78 2.15 1.15
CA ARG A 60 0.07 3.25 1.81
C ARG A 60 -0.07 2.95 3.30
N TYR A 61 0.38 3.87 4.14
CA TYR A 61 0.05 3.83 5.58
C TYR A 61 -1.39 4.27 5.81
N SER A 62 -2.17 3.42 6.46
CA SER A 62 -3.58 3.64 6.81
C SER A 62 -3.76 3.32 8.29
N GLY A 63 -3.47 4.31 9.15
CA GLY A 63 -3.49 4.16 10.61
C GLY A 63 -2.52 3.07 11.09
N GLU A 64 -3.08 1.93 11.50
CA GLU A 64 -2.36 0.75 11.98
C GLU A 64 -2.17 -0.34 10.90
N SER A 65 -2.48 -0.04 9.64
CA SER A 65 -2.32 -0.99 8.54
C SER A 65 -1.44 -0.44 7.41
N LEU A 66 -0.61 -1.31 6.85
CA LEU A 66 0.15 -1.09 5.62
C LEU A 66 -0.61 -1.74 4.46
N GLU A 67 -1.14 -0.91 3.57
CA GLU A 67 -1.88 -1.35 2.39
C GLU A 67 -0.97 -1.33 1.15
N TRP A 68 -1.00 -2.39 0.35
CA TRP A 68 -0.23 -2.48 -0.88
C TRP A 68 -1.12 -2.51 -2.13
N PHE A 69 -0.80 -1.60 -3.05
CA PHE A 69 -1.49 -1.40 -4.31
C PHE A 69 -0.54 -1.70 -5.47
N ARG A 70 -1.06 -2.30 -6.55
CA ARG A 70 -0.25 -2.61 -7.73
C ARG A 70 -0.21 -1.42 -8.68
N ILE A 71 0.97 -0.97 -9.09
CA ILE A 71 1.16 0.22 -9.95
C ILE A 71 0.44 0.10 -11.29
N PHE A 72 0.49 -1.09 -11.89
CA PHE A 72 -0.11 -1.35 -13.21
C PHE A 72 -1.55 -1.86 -13.14
N SER A 73 -2.26 -1.70 -12.02
CA SER A 73 -3.65 -2.15 -11.91
C SER A 73 -4.63 -0.98 -11.83
N LEU A 74 -5.65 -1.00 -12.68
CA LEU A 74 -6.78 -0.06 -12.68
C LEU A 74 -7.72 -0.27 -11.47
N SER A 75 -7.43 -1.24 -10.60
CA SER A 75 -8.24 -1.55 -9.42
C SER A 75 -7.90 -0.61 -8.26
N PRO A 76 -8.89 0.11 -7.70
CA PRO A 76 -8.69 0.99 -6.54
C PRO A 76 -8.64 0.23 -5.21
N ARG A 77 -8.64 -1.10 -5.22
CA ARG A 77 -8.62 -1.93 -4.01
C ARG A 77 -7.20 -2.35 -3.65
N PRO A 78 -6.80 -2.31 -2.36
CA PRO A 78 -5.52 -2.85 -1.93
C PRO A 78 -5.51 -4.36 -2.21
N LYS A 79 -4.43 -4.84 -2.82
CA LYS A 79 -4.25 -6.26 -3.14
C LYS A 79 -3.78 -7.04 -1.92
N ARG A 80 -3.06 -6.39 -1.02
CA ARG A 80 -2.59 -6.95 0.24
C ARG A 80 -2.65 -5.87 1.31
N VAL A 81 -3.03 -6.26 2.52
CA VAL A 81 -3.07 -5.39 3.70
C VAL A 81 -2.36 -6.15 4.80
N TRP A 82 -1.43 -5.48 5.47
CA TRP A 82 -0.75 -6.02 6.63
C TRP A 82 -1.04 -5.14 7.83
N LEU A 83 -1.46 -5.74 8.94
CA LEU A 83 -1.61 -5.02 10.20
C LEU A 83 -0.22 -4.80 10.81
N ARG A 84 -0.05 -3.68 11.49
CA ARG A 84 1.19 -3.34 12.15
C ARG A 84 1.60 -4.37 13.20
N PHE A 85 0.65 -4.84 14.00
CA PHE A 85 0.89 -5.86 15.03
C PHE A 85 1.30 -7.21 14.44
N ASP A 86 0.95 -7.46 13.19
CA ASP A 86 1.31 -8.70 12.47
C ASP A 86 2.64 -8.56 11.72
N LEU A 87 3.26 -7.38 11.70
CA LEU A 87 4.50 -7.10 10.98
C LEU A 87 5.63 -6.87 11.98
N GLU A 88 6.55 -7.83 12.05
CA GLU A 88 7.78 -7.69 12.83
C GLU A 88 8.97 -7.51 11.91
N TYR A 89 9.78 -6.48 12.16
CA TYR A 89 10.98 -6.23 11.37
C TYR A 89 12.05 -7.28 11.70
N ALA A 90 12.36 -8.15 10.73
CA ALA A 90 13.36 -9.20 10.89
C ALA A 90 14.75 -8.77 10.40
N GLY A 91 14.82 -7.94 9.35
CA GLY A 91 16.10 -7.44 8.85
C GLY A 91 16.00 -6.70 7.51
N ARG A 92 17.16 -6.29 6.99
CA ARG A 92 17.28 -5.66 5.66
C ARG A 92 18.45 -6.26 4.88
N ARG A 93 18.31 -6.33 3.56
CA ARG A 93 19.35 -6.75 2.61
C ARG A 93 19.37 -5.84 1.38
N SER A 94 20.55 -5.71 0.76
CA SER A 94 20.68 -5.03 -0.53
C SER A 94 20.19 -5.94 -1.67
N PRO A 95 19.53 -5.39 -2.70
CA PRO A 95 19.08 -6.16 -3.86
C PRO A 95 20.27 -6.69 -4.66
N THR A 96 20.17 -7.94 -5.12
CA THR A 96 21.19 -8.53 -6.00
C THR A 96 21.04 -7.96 -7.42
N GLN A 97 22.10 -7.96 -8.23
CA GLN A 97 22.13 -7.36 -9.58
C GLN A 97 20.96 -7.80 -10.49
N GLY A 98 20.51 -9.06 -10.37
CA GLY A 98 19.33 -9.57 -11.10
C GLY A 98 17.97 -9.10 -10.57
N GLU A 99 17.89 -8.73 -9.28
CA GLU A 99 16.67 -8.19 -8.66
C GLU A 99 16.54 -6.68 -8.91
N GLN A 100 17.67 -5.97 -9.05
CA GLN A 100 17.70 -4.53 -9.36
C GLN A 100 16.95 -4.17 -10.64
N VAL A 101 16.92 -5.07 -11.64
CA VAL A 101 16.19 -4.87 -12.90
C VAL A 101 14.66 -4.86 -12.70
N SER A 102 14.17 -5.51 -11.63
CA SER A 102 12.75 -5.62 -11.30
C SER A 102 12.35 -4.74 -10.11
N LEU A 103 13.25 -3.89 -9.63
CA LEU A 103 13.06 -3.05 -8.46
C LEU A 103 13.36 -1.59 -8.81
N PHE A 104 12.87 -0.66 -7.99
CA PHE A 104 13.20 0.75 -8.15
C PHE A 104 14.69 0.96 -7.83
N ALA A 105 15.35 1.84 -8.59
CA ALA A 105 16.76 2.15 -8.40
C ALA A 105 17.00 2.67 -6.97
N GLY A 106 17.97 2.08 -6.25
CA GLY A 106 18.26 2.44 -4.85
C GLY A 106 17.25 1.92 -3.83
N SER A 107 16.41 0.94 -4.17
CA SER A 107 15.55 0.26 -3.20
C SER A 107 16.33 -0.73 -2.32
N THR A 108 15.99 -0.77 -1.03
CA THR A 108 16.46 -1.76 -0.06
C THR A 108 15.37 -2.79 0.17
N ILE A 109 15.75 -4.06 0.28
CA ILE A 109 14.83 -5.14 0.61
C ILE A 109 14.77 -5.29 2.12
N VAL A 110 13.56 -5.26 2.66
CA VAL A 110 13.24 -5.43 4.06
C VAL A 110 12.53 -6.77 4.22
N THR A 111 13.00 -7.58 5.16
CA THR A 111 12.33 -8.82 5.54
C THR A 111 11.52 -8.55 6.79
N CYS A 112 10.23 -8.81 6.72
CA CYS A 112 9.32 -8.76 7.86
C CYS A 112 8.77 -10.15 8.15
N SER A 113 8.74 -10.55 9.41
CA SER A 113 8.01 -11.73 9.85
C SER A 113 6.53 -11.37 10.01
N THR A 114 5.64 -12.27 9.59
CA THR A 114 4.21 -12.16 9.84
C THR A 114 3.64 -13.48 10.33
N ALA A 115 2.46 -13.46 10.94
CA ALA A 115 1.76 -14.69 11.36
C ALA A 115 1.54 -15.69 10.21
N ALA A 116 1.50 -15.21 8.97
CA ALA A 116 1.36 -16.03 7.76
C ALA A 116 2.71 -16.46 7.12
N GLY A 117 3.84 -16.08 7.73
CA GLY A 117 5.20 -16.36 7.25
C GLY A 117 6.01 -15.10 6.93
N GLU A 118 7.24 -15.30 6.46
CA GLU A 118 8.12 -14.21 6.08
C GLU A 118 7.64 -13.48 4.82
N VAL A 119 7.75 -12.16 4.85
CA VAL A 119 7.37 -11.26 3.77
C VAL A 119 8.55 -10.35 3.44
N GLU A 120 8.99 -10.37 2.19
CA GLU A 120 10.00 -9.45 1.70
C GLU A 120 9.34 -8.25 0.98
N LEU A 121 9.74 -7.06 1.40
CA LEU A 121 9.26 -5.75 0.98
C LEU A 121 10.44 -4.91 0.51
N ALA A 122 10.48 -4.54 -0.76
CA ALA A 122 11.48 -3.62 -1.30
C ALA A 122 10.93 -2.20 -1.31
N MET A 123 11.65 -1.27 -0.71
CA MET A 123 11.27 0.14 -0.60
C MET A 123 12.50 1.04 -0.68
N SER A 124 12.35 2.34 -0.96
CA SER A 124 13.49 3.26 -0.92
C SER A 124 14.05 3.39 0.50
N GLU A 125 15.32 3.79 0.63
CA GLU A 125 15.94 4.02 1.95
C GLU A 125 15.23 5.12 2.76
N SER A 126 14.72 6.16 2.08
CA SER A 126 13.87 7.19 2.71
C SER A 126 12.55 6.62 3.25
N SER A 127 11.96 5.66 2.54
CA SER A 127 10.72 5.01 2.95
C SER A 127 10.93 4.02 4.10
N LEU A 128 12.12 3.39 4.15
CA LEU A 128 12.50 2.48 5.23
C LEU A 128 12.50 3.18 6.59
N MET A 129 13.06 4.38 6.68
CA MET A 129 13.04 5.13 7.94
C MET A 129 11.62 5.47 8.39
N GLY A 130 10.74 5.84 7.44
CA GLY A 130 9.32 6.04 7.73
C GLY A 130 8.62 4.75 8.17
N PHE A 131 8.94 3.61 7.55
CA PHE A 131 8.39 2.30 7.90
C PHE A 131 8.79 1.87 9.31
N GLN A 132 10.07 2.00 9.66
CA GLN A 132 10.57 1.70 11.00
C GLN A 132 9.94 2.61 12.05
N SER A 133 9.91 3.92 11.79
CA SER A 133 9.24 4.88 12.68
C SER A 133 7.76 4.54 12.88
N TRP A 134 7.06 4.12 11.82
CA TRP A 134 5.67 3.68 11.90
C TRP A 134 5.51 2.37 12.71
N LEU A 135 6.42 1.40 12.56
CA LEU A 135 6.44 0.18 13.36
C LEU A 135 6.68 0.48 14.85
N GLU A 136 7.53 1.46 15.17
CA GLU A 136 7.87 1.84 16.55
C GLU A 136 6.83 2.74 17.23
N ALA A 137 6.10 3.57 16.47
CA ALA A 137 5.20 4.60 17.01
C ALA A 137 4.00 4.01 17.76
N MET A 138 4.05 3.73 19.07
CA MET A 138 3.00 3.01 19.83
C MET A 138 1.53 3.31 19.42
N PRO A 139 0.66 2.28 19.29
CA PRO A 139 -0.73 2.46 18.91
C PRO A 139 -1.50 3.26 19.99
N PRO A 140 -2.40 4.18 19.61
CA PRO A 140 -3.20 4.95 20.57
C PRO A 140 -4.34 4.08 21.11
N GLY A 141 -4.03 3.17 22.04
CA GLY A 141 -5.07 2.28 22.58
C GLY A 141 -4.62 1.25 23.60
N SER A 142 -3.31 0.95 23.72
CA SER A 142 -2.77 0.11 24.80
C SER A 142 -2.72 0.90 26.13
N ARG A 143 -3.89 1.36 26.59
CA ARG A 143 -4.12 1.67 28.00
C ARG A 143 -3.92 0.35 28.73
N GLY A 144 -2.77 0.21 29.37
CA GLY A 144 -2.41 -0.99 30.09
C GLY A 144 -3.54 -1.44 31.00
N VAL A 145 -4.04 -2.65 30.79
CA VAL A 145 -4.59 -3.43 31.89
C VAL A 145 -3.46 -3.55 32.89
N ARG A 146 -3.49 -2.73 33.95
CA ARG A 146 -2.57 -2.87 35.07
C ARG A 146 -2.89 -4.22 35.72
N PRO A 147 -1.91 -5.13 35.88
CA PRO A 147 -2.08 -6.29 36.73
C PRO A 147 -2.21 -5.78 38.17
N GLY A 148 -3.44 -5.53 38.64
CA GLY A 148 -3.68 -4.87 39.92
C GLY A 148 -5.13 -4.51 40.24
N ASP A 149 -6.03 -4.40 39.26
CA ASP A 149 -7.47 -4.29 39.53
C ASP A 149 -8.05 -5.67 39.86
N ASN A 150 -7.69 -6.16 41.05
CA ASN A 150 -8.50 -7.14 41.75
C ASN A 150 -9.54 -6.32 42.54
N PRO A 151 -10.85 -6.39 42.23
CA PRO A 151 -11.87 -5.86 43.11
C PRO A 151 -11.93 -6.76 44.35
N GLY A 152 -11.00 -6.53 45.27
CA GLY A 152 -10.98 -7.15 46.58
C GLY A 152 -12.21 -6.72 47.37
N THR A 153 -12.99 -7.73 47.77
CA THR A 153 -13.44 -7.92 49.16
C THR A 153 -13.72 -6.65 49.96
N VAL A 154 -15.02 -6.36 50.12
CA VAL A 154 -15.59 -5.85 51.38
C VAL A 154 -16.65 -6.84 51.82
#